data_AF-B8MQ24-F1
#
_entry.id   AF-B8MQ24-F1
#
_cell.length_a   1.000
_cell.length_b   1.000
_cell.length_c   1.000
_cell.angle_alpha   90.00
_cell.angle_beta   90.00
_cell.angle_gamma   90.00
#
_symmetry.space_group_name_H-M   'P 1'
#
loop_
_entity.id
_entity.type
_entity.pdbx_description
1 polymer ?
#
loop_
_entity_poly.entity_id
_entity_poly.type
_entity_poly.pdbx_seq_one_letter_code
_entity_poly.pdbx_strand_id
1 'polypeptide(L)'
;MSSILGMINIHYRYEDSPGLRHSCGVCGTPLNHPRARKSCITRHTEPCIAFHHTLFRVGRGHSCEPCNKSREMHLKRHRELLETIRDIHGKMELKTPIPSLSQIEELIHGYRHENLGANRTALDRAMIRDVERREKLSADMDRRPPATMDNELLREIAKKFGIIVKGKLPKDLQVSILRLCERLVKDIDTLCNESRETMKRQFGYYRYADKRSFNVLLRRIDPNNTEDLLEITDDEGGNDGDDDEDDEDDARQPAPPPPPPKRNSRNRPPSRTTGPMTITIVPNAPRDGPLPPRTPNHPIGTPLIRKEDREEERY
;
A
#
# COMPACT_ATOMS: atom_id res chain seq x y z
N MET A 1 -23.38 -3.53 5.97
CA MET A 1 -22.41 -4.12 5.00
C MET A 1 -22.99 -4.33 3.60
N SER A 2 -24.30 -4.58 3.42
CA SER A 2 -24.91 -4.82 2.10
C SER A 2 -24.89 -3.65 1.10
N SER A 3 -24.66 -2.40 1.53
CA SER A 3 -24.60 -1.24 0.61
C SER A 3 -23.20 -1.00 0.02
N ILE A 4 -22.13 -1.42 0.71
CA ILE A 4 -20.73 -1.20 0.27
C ILE A 4 -20.32 -2.23 -0.81
N LEU A 5 -20.86 -3.45 -0.74
CA LEU A 5 -20.61 -4.51 -1.73
C LEU A 5 -21.18 -4.19 -3.12
N GLY A 6 -22.21 -3.35 -3.21
CA GLY A 6 -22.85 -2.97 -4.48
C GLY A 6 -22.02 -2.05 -5.38
N MET A 7 -20.95 -1.42 -4.87
CA MET A 7 -20.14 -0.43 -5.61
C MET A 7 -18.83 -0.98 -6.18
N ILE A 8 -18.57 -2.28 -6.01
CA ILE A 8 -17.33 -2.93 -6.49
C ILE A 8 -17.61 -3.56 -7.84
N ASN A 9 -17.26 -2.84 -8.92
CA ASN A 9 -17.30 -3.37 -10.28
C ASN A 9 -16.47 -4.68 -10.35
N ILE A 10 -17.15 -5.80 -10.65
CA ILE A 10 -16.73 -7.18 -10.34
C ILE A 10 -15.62 -7.69 -11.29
N HIS A 11 -15.23 -6.92 -12.31
CA HIS A 11 -14.26 -7.33 -13.34
C HIS A 11 -12.78 -7.28 -12.93
N TYR A 12 -12.44 -6.85 -11.72
CA TYR A 12 -11.04 -6.78 -11.29
C TYR A 12 -10.41 -8.18 -11.09
N ARG A 13 -9.45 -8.58 -11.94
CA ARG A 13 -8.71 -9.84 -11.83
C ARG A 13 -7.34 -9.61 -11.21
N TYR A 14 -7.05 -10.32 -10.12
CA TYR A 14 -5.77 -10.16 -9.41
C TYR A 14 -4.64 -10.88 -10.16
N GLU A 15 -4.98 -12.01 -10.78
CA GLU A 15 -4.14 -12.89 -11.59
C GLU A 15 -3.56 -12.22 -12.84
N ASP A 16 -4.25 -11.23 -13.40
CA ASP A 16 -3.82 -10.54 -14.63
C ASP A 16 -2.69 -9.54 -14.39
N SER A 17 -2.28 -9.36 -13.13
CA SER A 17 -1.24 -8.40 -12.80
C SER A 17 0.14 -8.81 -13.28
N PRO A 18 0.94 -7.87 -13.84
CA PRO A 18 2.37 -8.05 -14.07
C PRO A 18 3.14 -8.51 -12.82
N GLY A 19 2.67 -8.17 -11.61
CA GLY A 19 3.33 -8.53 -10.35
C GLY A 19 3.45 -10.03 -10.09
N LEU A 20 2.62 -10.85 -10.75
CA LEU A 20 2.64 -12.32 -10.63
C LEU A 20 3.52 -13.01 -11.69
N ARG A 21 4.10 -12.25 -12.63
CA ARG A 21 5.00 -12.79 -13.65
C ARG A 21 6.36 -13.21 -13.09
N HIS A 22 6.66 -12.81 -11.85
CA HIS A 22 7.87 -13.21 -11.16
C HIS A 22 7.73 -14.61 -10.53
N SER A 23 8.86 -15.28 -10.40
CA SER A 23 8.93 -16.56 -9.68
C SER A 23 9.04 -16.31 -8.17
N CYS A 24 8.55 -17.27 -7.40
CA CYS A 24 8.70 -17.28 -5.95
C CYS A 24 10.18 -17.19 -5.57
N GLY A 25 10.56 -16.17 -4.81
CA GLY A 25 11.95 -15.94 -4.40
C GLY A 25 12.50 -16.94 -3.39
N VAL A 26 11.76 -18.00 -3.06
CA VAL A 26 12.19 -19.10 -2.16
C VAL A 26 12.42 -20.39 -2.97
N CYS A 27 11.41 -20.83 -3.73
CA CYS A 27 11.44 -22.12 -4.44
C CYS A 27 11.47 -22.00 -5.98
N GLY A 28 11.45 -20.79 -6.53
CA GLY A 28 11.52 -20.57 -7.99
C GLY A 28 10.23 -20.89 -8.75
N THR A 29 9.16 -21.32 -8.09
CA THR A 29 7.88 -21.61 -8.75
C THR A 29 7.27 -20.33 -9.35
N PRO A 30 6.88 -20.30 -10.64
CA PRO A 30 6.20 -19.16 -11.24
C PRO A 30 4.89 -18.84 -10.49
N LEU A 31 4.73 -17.60 -10.01
CA LEU A 31 3.59 -17.23 -9.15
C LEU A 31 2.27 -17.12 -9.94
N ASN A 32 2.33 -17.05 -11.27
CA ASN A 32 1.18 -17.15 -12.15
C ASN A 32 0.65 -18.60 -12.30
N HIS A 33 1.45 -19.62 -11.96
CA HIS A 33 1.07 -21.02 -12.12
C HIS A 33 0.08 -21.45 -11.01
N PRO A 34 -0.99 -22.22 -11.32
CA PRO A 34 -1.97 -22.67 -10.31
C PRO A 34 -1.34 -23.37 -9.09
N ARG A 35 -0.30 -24.18 -9.32
CA ARG A 35 0.49 -24.83 -8.26
C ARG A 35 1.08 -23.85 -7.23
N ALA A 36 1.42 -22.62 -7.62
CA ALA A 36 1.96 -21.62 -6.70
C ALA A 36 0.92 -21.18 -5.66
N ARG A 37 -0.38 -21.18 -6.00
CA ARG A 37 -1.47 -20.87 -5.06
C ARG A 37 -1.46 -21.82 -3.87
N LYS A 38 -1.36 -23.13 -4.13
CA LYS A 38 -1.33 -24.18 -3.09
C LYS A 38 0.00 -24.24 -2.32
N SER A 39 1.12 -23.93 -2.97
CA SER A 39 2.47 -24.23 -2.44
C SER A 39 3.28 -23.00 -1.97
N CYS A 40 3.03 -21.82 -2.53
CA CYS A 40 3.83 -20.62 -2.29
C CYS A 40 3.03 -19.53 -1.58
N ILE A 41 1.79 -19.29 -1.99
CA ILE A 41 0.93 -18.27 -1.37
C ILE A 41 0.71 -18.63 0.09
N THR A 42 0.88 -17.65 0.97
CA THR A 42 0.94 -17.76 2.44
C THR A 42 2.07 -18.61 3.00
N ARG A 43 2.80 -19.42 2.24
CA ARG A 43 3.94 -20.20 2.78
C ARG A 43 5.27 -19.50 2.59
N HIS A 44 5.53 -19.09 1.35
CA HIS A 44 6.74 -18.38 0.95
C HIS A 44 6.46 -16.91 0.68
N THR A 45 5.27 -16.61 0.15
CA THR A 45 4.91 -15.29 -0.35
C THR A 45 3.54 -14.82 0.10
N GLU A 46 3.39 -13.52 0.30
CA GLU A 46 2.14 -12.86 0.69
C GLU A 46 2.01 -11.47 0.02
N PRO A 47 0.80 -10.95 -0.18
CA PRO A 47 0.62 -9.57 -0.60
C PRO A 47 0.94 -8.61 0.55
N CYS A 48 1.15 -7.33 0.24
CA CYS A 48 1.15 -6.30 1.27
C CYS A 48 -0.26 -6.08 1.85
N ILE A 49 -0.36 -5.31 2.95
CA ILE A 49 -1.63 -5.03 3.64
C ILE A 49 -2.69 -4.34 2.75
N ALA A 50 -2.25 -3.61 1.72
CA ALA A 50 -3.13 -2.95 0.75
C ALA A 50 -3.35 -3.78 -0.53
N PHE A 51 -2.94 -5.05 -0.53
CA PHE A 51 -3.12 -6.00 -1.64
C PHE A 51 -2.57 -5.48 -2.99
N HIS A 52 -1.50 -4.67 -2.98
CA HIS A 52 -0.73 -4.43 -4.20
C HIS A 52 -0.22 -5.75 -4.76
N HIS A 53 -0.23 -5.87 -6.09
CA HIS A 53 -0.07 -7.14 -6.79
C HIS A 53 1.26 -7.86 -6.56
N THR A 54 2.32 -7.10 -6.25
CA THR A 54 3.63 -7.67 -5.95
C THR A 54 3.51 -8.54 -4.70
N LEU A 55 3.86 -9.81 -4.85
CA LEU A 55 3.97 -10.72 -3.72
C LEU A 55 5.36 -10.58 -3.10
N PHE A 56 5.39 -10.46 -1.78
CA PHE A 56 6.59 -10.32 -0.98
C PHE A 56 6.86 -11.63 -0.27
N ARG A 57 8.11 -11.86 0.16
CA ARG A 57 8.36 -12.91 1.15
C ARG A 57 7.52 -12.64 2.39
N VAL A 58 7.05 -13.70 3.06
CA VAL A 58 6.27 -13.58 4.30
C VAL A 58 6.98 -12.64 5.29
N GLY A 59 6.25 -11.68 5.85
CA GLY A 59 6.76 -10.65 6.76
C GLY A 59 7.40 -9.43 6.07
N ARG A 60 7.53 -9.41 4.74
CA ARG A 60 8.14 -8.30 3.98
C ARG A 60 7.13 -7.39 3.28
N GLY A 61 5.83 -7.54 3.53
CA GLY A 61 4.81 -6.65 2.96
C GLY A 61 5.01 -5.15 3.28
N HIS A 62 5.68 -4.83 4.38
CA HIS A 62 5.99 -3.44 4.79
C HIS A 62 6.96 -2.72 3.84
N SER A 63 7.74 -3.45 3.03
CA SER A 63 8.65 -2.86 2.03
C SER A 63 7.97 -2.57 0.69
N CYS A 64 6.64 -2.64 0.63
CA CYS A 64 5.87 -2.34 -0.58
C CYS A 64 6.06 -0.87 -0.99
N GLU A 65 6.72 -0.65 -2.13
CA GLU A 65 7.00 0.69 -2.66
C GLU A 65 5.72 1.51 -2.92
N PRO A 66 4.65 0.98 -3.55
CA PRO A 66 3.38 1.68 -3.65
C PRO A 66 2.81 2.16 -2.31
N CYS A 67 2.85 1.34 -1.26
CA CYS A 67 2.42 1.74 0.08
C CYS A 67 3.32 2.84 0.67
N ASN A 68 4.63 2.74 0.47
CA ASN A 68 5.58 3.76 0.94
C ASN A 68 5.33 5.11 0.27
N LYS A 69 5.14 5.08 -1.05
CA LYS A 69 4.85 6.27 -1.85
C LYS A 69 3.52 6.90 -1.50
N SER A 70 2.46 6.10 -1.28
CA SER A 70 1.16 6.63 -0.81
C SER A 70 1.33 7.35 0.53
N ARG A 71 2.03 6.75 1.51
CA ARG A 71 2.31 7.37 2.82
C ARG A 71 3.11 8.67 2.70
N GLU A 72 4.13 8.71 1.84
CA GLU A 72 4.90 9.93 1.60
C GLU A 72 4.03 11.04 1.01
N MET A 73 3.22 10.70 0.01
CA MET A 73 2.33 11.65 -0.65
C MET A 73 1.22 12.14 0.28
N HIS A 74 0.71 11.28 1.16
CA HIS A 74 -0.24 11.64 2.21
C HIS A 74 0.38 12.62 3.21
N LEU A 75 1.56 12.32 3.76
CA LEU A 75 2.29 13.23 4.64
C LEU A 75 2.57 14.58 3.98
N LYS A 76 2.92 14.58 2.68
CA LYS A 76 3.10 15.82 1.91
C LYS A 76 1.82 16.66 1.86
N ARG A 77 0.66 16.05 1.57
CA ARG A 77 -0.63 16.76 1.56
C ARG A 77 -0.96 17.37 2.94
N HIS A 78 -0.60 16.67 4.02
CA HIS A 78 -0.82 17.15 5.40
C HIS A 78 0.09 18.31 5.78
N ARG A 79 1.35 18.31 5.31
CA ARG A 79 2.25 19.48 5.45
C ARG A 79 1.71 20.69 4.70
N GLU A 80 1.25 20.50 3.47
CA GLU A 80 0.60 21.54 2.69
C GLU A 80 -0.65 22.09 3.41
N LEU A 81 -1.51 21.23 3.95
CA LEU A 81 -2.66 21.65 4.76
C LEU A 81 -2.24 22.51 5.96
N LEU A 82 -1.23 22.07 6.70
CA LEU A 82 -0.69 22.80 7.85
C LEU A 82 -0.19 24.21 7.48
N GLU A 83 0.50 24.36 6.35
CA GLU A 83 0.94 25.67 5.85
C GLU A 83 -0.26 26.58 5.55
N THR A 84 -1.33 26.03 4.97
CA THR A 84 -2.55 26.82 4.67
C THR A 84 -3.27 27.23 5.95
N ILE A 85 -3.33 26.33 6.93
CA ILE A 85 -3.91 26.64 8.26
C ILE A 85 -3.11 27.76 8.94
N ARG A 86 -1.77 27.71 8.90
CA ARG A 86 -0.90 28.77 9.43
C ARG A 86 -1.14 30.12 8.77
N ASP A 87 -1.25 30.14 7.44
CA ASP A 87 -1.53 31.37 6.68
C ASP A 87 -2.89 31.97 7.08
N ILE A 88 -3.94 31.15 7.21
CA ILE A 88 -5.26 31.60 7.66
C ILE A 88 -5.22 32.13 9.10
N HIS A 89 -4.56 31.40 10.01
CA HIS A 89 -4.40 31.80 11.40
C HIS A 89 -3.71 33.15 11.54
N GLY A 90 -2.65 33.38 10.75
CA GLY A 90 -1.96 34.66 10.71
C GLY A 90 -2.85 35.80 10.21
N LYS A 91 -3.59 35.58 9.12
CA LYS A 91 -4.51 36.58 8.54
C LYS A 91 -5.73 36.91 9.41
N MET A 92 -6.18 35.94 10.20
CA MET A 92 -7.33 36.09 11.10
C MET A 92 -6.94 36.42 12.54
N GLU A 93 -5.64 36.53 12.85
CA GLU A 93 -5.10 36.74 14.20
C GLU A 93 -5.68 35.75 15.24
N LEU A 94 -5.82 34.48 14.83
CA LEU A 94 -6.40 33.45 15.69
C LEU A 94 -5.43 33.10 16.83
N LYS A 95 -5.97 33.07 18.05
CA LYS A 95 -5.21 32.68 19.26
C LYS A 95 -5.25 31.17 19.53
N THR A 96 -6.04 30.41 18.76
CA THR A 96 -6.12 28.96 18.94
C THR A 96 -4.81 28.30 18.55
N PRO A 97 -4.31 27.33 19.34
CA PRO A 97 -3.07 26.65 19.02
C PRO A 97 -3.21 25.92 17.68
N ILE A 98 -2.18 26.03 16.85
CA ILE A 98 -2.14 25.35 15.55
C ILE A 98 -1.91 23.85 15.81
N PRO A 99 -2.76 22.97 15.24
CA PRO A 99 -2.63 21.53 15.45
C PRO A 99 -1.31 20.98 14.86
N SER A 100 -0.78 19.95 15.49
CA SER A 100 0.30 19.13 14.94
C SER A 100 -0.16 18.32 13.72
N LEU A 101 0.77 17.76 12.95
CA LEU A 101 0.43 16.93 11.78
C LEU A 101 -0.45 15.73 12.13
N SER A 102 -0.11 14.99 13.19
CA SER A 102 -0.91 13.85 13.66
C SER A 102 -2.34 14.27 14.07
N GLN A 103 -2.48 15.45 14.68
CA GLN A 103 -3.81 16.01 14.98
C GLN A 103 -4.56 16.40 13.72
N ILE A 104 -3.90 16.97 12.70
CA ILE A 104 -4.54 17.30 11.42
C ILE A 104 -5.09 16.02 10.76
N GLU A 105 -4.31 14.94 10.73
CA GLU A 105 -4.75 13.63 10.24
C GLU A 105 -6.01 13.15 10.97
N GLU A 106 -5.98 13.17 12.30
CA GLU A 106 -7.10 12.72 13.12
C GLU A 106 -8.36 13.58 12.92
N LEU A 107 -8.22 14.89 12.74
CA LEU A 107 -9.36 15.79 12.51
C LEU A 107 -9.98 15.59 11.12
N ILE A 108 -9.16 15.37 10.09
CA ILE A 108 -9.61 15.21 8.70
C ILE A 108 -10.16 13.80 8.45
N HIS A 109 -9.57 12.77 9.04
CA HIS A 109 -9.91 11.37 8.73
C HIS A 109 -10.73 10.72 9.85
N GLY A 110 -10.61 11.22 11.08
CA GLY A 110 -11.27 10.65 12.26
C GLY A 110 -10.55 9.43 12.80
N TYR A 111 -9.32 9.16 12.36
CA TYR A 111 -8.47 8.07 12.85
C TYR A 111 -7.00 8.45 12.67
N ARG A 112 -6.11 7.76 13.39
CA ARG A 112 -4.66 7.95 13.29
C ARG A 112 -4.05 6.96 12.30
N HIS A 113 -3.19 7.45 11.41
CA HIS A 113 -2.54 6.60 10.40
C HIS A 113 -1.44 5.68 10.97
N GLU A 114 -0.85 6.05 12.11
CA GLU A 114 0.25 5.32 12.76
C GLU A 114 -0.10 3.85 13.08
N ASN A 115 -1.39 3.54 13.25
CA ASN A 115 -1.87 2.22 13.64
C ASN A 115 -2.33 1.32 12.47
N LEU A 116 -2.39 1.85 11.24
CA LEU A 116 -2.98 1.10 10.12
C LEU A 116 -2.09 -0.05 9.63
N GLY A 117 -0.78 0.07 9.79
CA GLY A 117 0.17 -0.92 9.28
C GLY A 117 0.26 -2.21 10.10
N ALA A 118 -0.25 -2.21 11.34
CA ALA A 118 -0.08 -3.30 12.30
C ALA A 118 -1.41 -3.95 12.73
N ASN A 119 -2.55 -3.38 12.33
CA ASN A 119 -3.86 -3.86 12.75
C ASN A 119 -4.83 -3.84 11.56
N ARG A 120 -5.22 -5.03 11.09
CA ARG A 120 -6.11 -5.17 9.93
C ARG A 120 -7.45 -4.53 10.19
N THR A 121 -8.03 -4.83 11.35
CA THR A 121 -9.34 -4.31 11.75
C THR A 121 -9.36 -2.77 11.78
N ALA A 122 -8.25 -2.14 12.18
CA ALA A 122 -8.11 -0.69 12.15
C ALA A 122 -8.08 -0.15 10.71
N LEU A 123 -7.39 -0.85 9.79
CA LEU A 123 -7.39 -0.51 8.37
C LEU A 123 -8.78 -0.65 7.75
N ASP A 124 -9.49 -1.75 8.02
CA ASP A 124 -10.85 -1.95 7.49
C ASP A 124 -11.81 -0.84 7.97
N ARG A 125 -11.75 -0.47 9.24
CA ARG A 125 -12.51 0.67 9.77
C ARG A 125 -12.10 2.01 9.15
N ALA A 126 -10.81 2.21 8.89
CA ALA A 126 -10.32 3.43 8.25
C ALA A 126 -10.85 3.55 6.81
N MET A 127 -10.79 2.46 6.03
CA MET A 127 -11.30 2.44 4.66
C MET A 127 -12.80 2.77 4.59
N ILE A 128 -13.60 2.24 5.52
CA ILE A 128 -15.03 2.56 5.61
C ILE A 128 -15.21 4.06 5.90
N ARG A 129 -14.47 4.61 6.87
CA ARG A 129 -14.55 6.04 7.20
C ARG A 129 -14.15 6.94 6.04
N ASP A 130 -13.17 6.56 5.24
CA ASP A 130 -12.76 7.34 4.06
C ASP A 130 -13.89 7.45 3.04
N VAL A 131 -14.59 6.34 2.80
CA VAL A 131 -15.77 6.31 1.91
C VAL A 131 -16.90 7.15 2.48
N GLU A 132 -17.26 6.96 3.76
CA GLU A 132 -18.32 7.74 4.41
C GLU A 132 -18.01 9.25 4.41
N ARG A 133 -16.75 9.65 4.63
CA ARG A 133 -16.36 11.06 4.56
C ARG A 133 -16.48 11.61 3.15
N ARG A 134 -16.14 10.82 2.14
CA ARG A 134 -16.26 11.24 0.74
C ARG A 134 -17.73 11.35 0.31
N GLU A 135 -18.60 10.48 0.78
CA GLU A 135 -20.05 10.58 0.55
C GLU A 135 -20.64 11.85 1.16
N LYS A 136 -20.17 12.26 2.35
CA LYS A 136 -20.54 13.54 2.97
C LYS A 136 -20.07 14.78 2.18
N LEU A 137 -19.04 14.64 1.35
CA LEU A 137 -18.63 15.72 0.44
C LEU A 137 -19.54 15.80 -0.79
N SER A 138 -19.88 14.66 -1.39
CA SER A 138 -20.79 14.58 -2.53
C SER A 138 -21.30 13.15 -2.70
N ALA A 139 -22.58 13.01 -3.02
CA ALA A 139 -23.20 11.73 -3.38
C ALA A 139 -22.66 11.15 -4.70
N ASP A 140 -22.15 12.01 -5.59
CA ASP A 140 -21.50 11.57 -6.83
C ASP A 140 -20.05 11.18 -6.52
N MET A 141 -19.75 9.88 -6.65
CA MET A 141 -18.43 9.30 -6.38
C MET A 141 -17.51 9.35 -7.60
N ASP A 142 -18.04 9.61 -8.80
CA ASP A 142 -17.25 9.64 -10.03
C ASP A 142 -16.78 11.06 -10.37
N ARG A 143 -17.41 12.07 -9.79
CA ARG A 143 -17.03 13.47 -9.95
C ARG A 143 -16.36 14.04 -8.70
N ARG A 144 -15.30 14.83 -8.90
CA ARG A 144 -14.66 15.57 -7.80
C ARG A 144 -15.65 16.52 -7.11
N PRO A 145 -15.77 16.51 -5.77
CA PRO A 145 -16.66 17.41 -5.04
C PRO A 145 -16.29 18.88 -5.20
N PRO A 146 -17.28 19.80 -5.09
CA PRO A 146 -17.00 21.22 -5.04
C PRO A 146 -16.25 21.59 -3.74
N ALA A 147 -15.20 22.39 -3.88
CA ALA A 147 -14.39 22.86 -2.75
C ALA A 147 -14.96 24.16 -2.16
N THR A 148 -16.09 24.06 -1.46
CA THR A 148 -16.77 25.25 -0.88
C THR A 148 -17.03 25.08 0.61
N MET A 149 -16.96 26.19 1.36
CA MET A 149 -17.32 26.20 2.79
C MET A 149 -18.82 26.00 3.05
N ASP A 150 -19.64 25.87 1.99
CA ASP A 150 -21.06 25.52 2.11
C ASP A 150 -21.25 24.08 2.55
N ASN A 151 -20.32 23.19 2.19
CA ASN A 151 -20.34 21.80 2.62
C ASN A 151 -20.16 21.69 4.14
N GLU A 152 -21.06 20.94 4.79
CA GLU A 152 -21.10 20.79 6.24
C GLU A 152 -19.84 20.13 6.81
N LEU A 153 -19.34 19.07 6.16
CA LEU A 153 -18.12 18.38 6.60
C LEU A 153 -16.90 19.31 6.56
N LEU A 154 -16.74 20.08 5.47
CA LEU A 154 -15.63 21.04 5.36
C LEU A 154 -15.72 22.12 6.43
N ARG A 155 -16.93 22.61 6.73
CA ARG A 155 -17.17 23.59 7.80
C ARG A 155 -16.86 23.02 9.17
N GLU A 156 -17.22 21.76 9.44
CA GLU A 156 -16.93 21.07 10.70
C GLU A 156 -15.41 20.92 10.90
N ILE A 157 -14.69 20.47 9.86
CA ILE A 157 -13.24 20.32 9.89
C ILE A 157 -12.56 21.69 10.07
N ALA A 158 -13.00 22.73 9.35
CA ALA A 158 -12.46 24.07 9.50
C ALA A 158 -12.67 24.62 10.93
N LYS A 159 -13.86 24.39 11.51
CA LYS A 159 -14.15 24.77 12.90
C LYS A 159 -13.22 24.08 13.89
N LYS A 160 -12.89 22.81 13.66
CA LYS A 160 -11.90 22.06 14.47
C LYS A 160 -10.49 22.65 14.38
N PHE A 161 -10.15 23.35 13.31
CA PHE A 161 -8.93 24.15 13.19
C PHE A 161 -9.04 25.56 13.79
N GLY A 162 -10.17 25.90 14.43
CA GLY A 162 -10.44 27.25 14.95
C GLY A 162 -10.88 28.26 13.88
N ILE A 163 -11.10 27.82 12.64
CA ILE A 163 -11.45 28.70 11.52
C ILE A 163 -12.97 28.79 11.43
N ILE A 164 -13.51 29.96 11.78
CA ILE A 164 -14.95 30.25 11.71
C ILE A 164 -15.18 31.36 10.69
N VAL A 165 -15.78 31.01 9.56
CA VAL A 165 -16.09 31.95 8.48
C VAL A 165 -17.46 32.57 8.71
N LYS A 166 -17.51 33.89 8.89
CA LYS A 166 -18.76 34.68 9.01
C LYS A 166 -18.68 35.91 8.12
N GLY A 167 -19.77 36.21 7.41
CA GLY A 167 -19.90 37.42 6.60
C GLY A 167 -18.95 37.49 5.40
N LYS A 168 -18.78 38.70 4.87
CA LYS A 168 -17.91 38.97 3.72
C LYS A 168 -16.46 39.10 4.17
N LEU A 169 -15.62 38.15 3.77
CA LEU A 169 -14.21 38.15 4.10
C LEU A 169 -13.39 39.04 3.14
N PRO A 170 -12.21 39.53 3.57
CA PRO A 170 -11.20 40.10 2.68
C PRO A 170 -10.83 39.15 1.54
N LYS A 171 -10.53 39.68 0.35
CA LYS A 171 -10.28 38.87 -0.87
C LYS A 171 -9.12 37.89 -0.70
N ASP A 172 -8.05 38.31 -0.05
CA ASP A 172 -6.87 37.51 0.25
C ASP A 172 -7.19 36.34 1.19
N LEU A 173 -8.01 36.58 2.22
CA LEU A 173 -8.47 35.55 3.14
C LEU A 173 -9.45 34.56 2.46
N GLN A 174 -10.31 35.05 1.54
CA GLN A 174 -11.16 34.19 0.73
C GLN A 174 -10.33 33.21 -0.11
N VAL A 175 -9.24 33.67 -0.72
CA VAL A 175 -8.33 32.81 -1.50
C VAL A 175 -7.68 31.74 -0.61
N SER A 176 -7.23 32.09 0.59
CA SER A 176 -6.66 31.10 1.52
C SER A 176 -7.67 30.07 1.98
N ILE A 177 -8.91 30.47 2.24
CA ILE A 177 -10.00 29.55 2.62
C ILE A 177 -10.38 28.62 1.47
N LEU A 178 -10.47 29.15 0.25
CA LEU A 178 -10.73 28.31 -0.93
C LEU A 178 -9.61 27.27 -1.10
N ARG A 179 -8.35 27.67 -0.95
CA ARG A 179 -7.19 26.76 -1.00
C ARG A 179 -7.27 25.68 0.09
N LEU A 180 -7.72 26.03 1.30
CA LEU A 180 -7.96 25.07 2.37
C LEU A 180 -9.03 24.04 1.94
N CYS A 181 -10.17 24.50 1.44
CA CYS A 181 -11.23 23.61 0.94
C CYS A 181 -10.73 22.68 -0.17
N GLU A 182 -9.98 23.21 -1.14
CA GLU A 182 -9.45 22.42 -2.25
C GLU A 182 -8.50 21.33 -1.78
N ARG A 183 -7.63 21.65 -0.81
CA ARG A 183 -6.69 20.71 -0.19
C ARG A 183 -7.42 19.63 0.61
N LEU A 184 -8.43 20.02 1.41
CA LEU A 184 -9.25 19.08 2.17
C LEU A 184 -10.02 18.11 1.26
N VAL A 185 -10.72 18.63 0.25
CA VAL A 185 -11.45 17.81 -0.73
C VAL A 185 -10.50 16.87 -1.44
N LYS A 186 -9.34 17.36 -1.90
CA LYS A 186 -8.35 16.54 -2.58
C LYS A 186 -7.85 15.40 -1.69
N ASP A 187 -7.56 15.65 -0.42
CA ASP A 187 -7.05 14.63 0.49
C ASP A 187 -8.09 13.54 0.78
N ILE A 188 -9.33 13.94 1.12
CA ILE A 188 -10.45 13.01 1.37
C ILE A 188 -10.76 12.17 0.13
N ASP A 189 -10.84 12.81 -1.04
CA ASP A 189 -11.11 12.13 -2.31
C ASP A 189 -9.98 11.14 -2.68
N THR A 190 -8.73 11.53 -2.48
CA THR A 190 -7.57 10.66 -2.73
C THR A 190 -7.61 9.42 -1.83
N LEU A 191 -7.81 9.59 -0.52
CA LEU A 191 -7.87 8.45 0.40
C LEU A 191 -9.07 7.55 0.14
N CYS A 192 -10.25 8.12 -0.14
CA CYS A 192 -11.40 7.31 -0.53
C CYS A 192 -11.09 6.45 -1.76
N ASN A 193 -10.42 7.00 -2.77
CA ASN A 193 -10.02 6.23 -3.94
C ASN A 193 -9.00 5.14 -3.60
N GLU A 194 -7.99 5.43 -2.78
CA GLU A 194 -7.02 4.44 -2.29
C GLU A 194 -7.70 3.30 -1.51
N SER A 195 -8.67 3.63 -0.66
CA SER A 195 -9.47 2.70 0.13
C SER A 195 -10.38 1.83 -0.74
N ARG A 196 -11.06 2.41 -1.75
CA ARG A 196 -11.84 1.65 -2.74
C ARG A 196 -10.97 0.70 -3.56
N GLU A 197 -9.80 1.15 -4.01
CA GLU A 197 -8.85 0.32 -4.74
C GLU A 197 -8.30 -0.80 -3.86
N THR A 198 -8.03 -0.53 -2.58
CA THR A 198 -7.60 -1.57 -1.62
C THR A 198 -8.66 -2.63 -1.42
N MET A 199 -9.93 -2.24 -1.24
CA MET A 199 -11.05 -3.18 -1.16
C MET A 199 -11.19 -4.02 -2.44
N LYS A 200 -11.14 -3.39 -3.63
CA LYS A 200 -11.15 -4.12 -4.92
C LYS A 200 -10.04 -5.16 -5.00
N ARG A 201 -8.81 -4.77 -4.60
CA ARG A 201 -7.64 -5.66 -4.61
C ARG A 201 -7.79 -6.81 -3.63
N GLN A 202 -8.32 -6.55 -2.44
CA GLN A 202 -8.60 -7.56 -1.42
C GLN A 202 -9.58 -8.61 -1.96
N PHE A 203 -10.70 -8.18 -2.56
CA PHE A 203 -11.66 -9.10 -3.18
C PHE A 203 -11.06 -9.85 -4.37
N GLY A 204 -10.24 -9.20 -5.19
CA GLY A 204 -9.51 -9.86 -6.25
C GLY A 204 -8.56 -10.93 -5.72
N TYR A 205 -7.80 -10.61 -4.66
CA TYR A 205 -6.88 -11.56 -4.04
C TYR A 205 -7.62 -12.74 -3.40
N TYR A 206 -8.76 -12.50 -2.75
CA TYR A 206 -9.62 -13.58 -2.23
C TYR A 206 -9.99 -14.59 -3.32
N ARG A 207 -10.43 -14.12 -4.49
CA ARG A 207 -10.74 -14.99 -5.64
C ARG A 207 -9.53 -15.73 -6.18
N TYR A 208 -8.36 -15.09 -6.21
CA TYR A 208 -7.13 -15.68 -6.73
C TYR A 208 -6.51 -16.72 -5.78
N ALA A 209 -6.43 -16.39 -4.49
CA ALA A 209 -5.62 -17.13 -3.51
C ALA A 209 -6.36 -18.32 -2.90
N ASP A 210 -7.68 -18.42 -3.04
CA ASP A 210 -8.60 -19.28 -2.30
C ASP A 210 -8.86 -18.83 -0.84
N LYS A 211 -9.99 -19.32 -0.30
CA LYS A 211 -10.49 -18.97 1.05
C LYS A 211 -9.53 -19.36 2.16
N ARG A 212 -8.87 -20.52 2.02
CA ARG A 212 -7.92 -21.03 3.02
C ARG A 212 -6.71 -20.11 3.12
N SER A 213 -6.10 -19.77 1.99
CA SER A 213 -4.94 -18.88 1.91
C SER A 213 -5.31 -17.46 2.34
N PHE A 214 -6.50 -17.00 1.98
CA PHE A 214 -6.98 -15.71 2.46
C PHE A 214 -7.09 -15.65 3.99
N ASN A 215 -7.71 -16.65 4.61
CA ASN A 215 -7.84 -16.72 6.07
C ASN A 215 -6.48 -16.83 6.78
N VAL A 216 -5.53 -17.61 6.23
CA VAL A 216 -4.16 -17.69 6.78
C VAL A 216 -3.46 -16.34 6.75
N LEU A 217 -3.63 -15.57 5.67
CA LEU A 217 -3.09 -14.22 5.58
C LEU A 217 -3.72 -13.31 6.64
N LEU A 218 -5.06 -13.31 6.77
CA LEU A 218 -5.75 -12.47 7.76
C LEU A 218 -5.28 -12.76 9.19
N ARG A 219 -5.16 -14.04 9.58
CA ARG A 219 -4.64 -14.43 10.89
C ARG A 219 -3.21 -13.95 11.16
N ARG A 220 -2.39 -13.77 10.12
CA ARG A 220 -1.03 -13.26 10.32
C ARG A 220 -0.99 -11.75 10.45
N ILE A 221 -1.81 -11.05 9.68
CA ILE A 221 -1.89 -9.59 9.73
C ILE A 221 -2.53 -9.17 11.06
N ASP A 222 -3.53 -9.91 11.55
CA ASP A 222 -4.21 -9.62 12.81
C ASP A 222 -4.47 -10.92 13.61
N PRO A 223 -3.48 -11.40 14.38
CA PRO A 223 -3.58 -12.67 15.12
C PRO A 223 -4.70 -12.70 16.17
N ASN A 224 -5.14 -11.53 16.62
CA ASN A 224 -6.15 -11.40 17.66
C ASN A 224 -7.57 -11.31 17.09
N ASN A 225 -7.72 -11.22 15.77
CA ASN A 225 -9.00 -11.10 15.11
C ASN A 225 -9.45 -12.46 14.55
N THR A 226 -10.33 -13.12 15.29
CA THR A 226 -10.97 -14.37 14.87
C THR A 226 -12.34 -14.16 14.23
N GLU A 227 -12.95 -12.97 14.38
CA GLU A 227 -14.31 -12.68 13.88
C GLU A 227 -14.35 -12.49 12.36
N ASP A 228 -13.28 -11.95 11.77
CA ASP A 228 -13.22 -11.70 10.32
C ASP A 228 -12.80 -12.93 9.49
N LEU A 229 -12.69 -14.10 10.12
CA LEU A 229 -12.36 -15.35 9.43
C LEU A 229 -13.60 -15.95 8.78
N LEU A 230 -13.52 -16.21 7.48
CA LEU A 230 -14.62 -16.86 6.78
C LEU A 230 -14.71 -18.32 7.25
N GLU A 231 -15.86 -18.73 7.77
CA GLU A 231 -16.11 -20.11 8.23
C GLU A 231 -15.82 -21.09 7.11
N ILE A 232 -14.90 -22.03 7.33
CA ILE A 232 -14.68 -23.13 6.39
C ILE A 232 -15.82 -24.11 6.63
N THR A 233 -16.91 -23.98 5.88
CA THR A 233 -17.91 -25.02 5.77
C THR A 233 -17.32 -26.13 4.90
N ASP A 234 -17.27 -27.35 5.41
CA ASP A 234 -16.75 -28.52 4.71
C ASP A 234 -17.58 -28.90 3.46
N ASP A 235 -18.64 -28.15 3.14
CA ASP A 235 -19.52 -28.32 1.97
C ASP A 235 -18.91 -27.85 0.63
N GLU A 236 -17.70 -27.28 0.61
CA GLU A 236 -16.89 -27.21 -0.62
C GLU A 236 -16.03 -28.48 -0.78
N GLY A 237 -16.65 -29.65 -0.56
CA GLY A 237 -16.29 -30.91 -1.22
C GLY A 237 -16.56 -30.82 -2.72
N GLY A 238 -16.03 -29.80 -3.38
CA GLY A 238 -15.93 -29.74 -4.82
C GLY A 238 -14.92 -30.78 -5.22
N ASN A 239 -15.42 -31.99 -5.49
CA ASN A 239 -14.96 -32.89 -6.54
C ASN A 239 -13.64 -32.41 -7.17
N ASP A 240 -12.53 -32.68 -6.48
CA ASP A 240 -11.24 -32.94 -7.12
C ASP A 240 -11.49 -34.24 -7.90
N GLY A 241 -12.25 -34.13 -8.99
CA GLY A 241 -12.15 -35.06 -10.08
C GLY A 241 -10.70 -34.97 -10.48
N ASP A 242 -9.95 -35.97 -10.08
CA ASP A 242 -8.77 -36.43 -10.79
C ASP A 242 -9.19 -36.70 -12.24
N ASP A 243 -9.37 -35.63 -13.02
CA ASP A 243 -9.20 -35.66 -14.46
C ASP A 243 -7.68 -35.61 -14.68
N ASP A 244 -7.04 -36.73 -14.31
CA ASP A 244 -5.98 -37.31 -15.11
C ASP A 244 -6.63 -37.68 -16.47
N GLU A 245 -7.00 -36.68 -17.27
CA GLU A 245 -7.16 -36.90 -18.69
C GLU A 245 -5.76 -37.09 -19.26
N ASP A 246 -5.43 -38.36 -19.42
CA ASP A 246 -4.45 -38.86 -20.36
C ASP A 246 -4.61 -38.11 -21.71
N ASP A 247 -3.80 -37.07 -21.93
CA ASP A 247 -3.43 -36.62 -23.26
C ASP A 247 -2.52 -37.69 -23.89
N GLU A 248 -3.07 -38.87 -24.14
CA GLU A 248 -2.68 -39.71 -25.27
C GLU A 248 -3.26 -39.05 -26.54
N ASP A 249 -2.56 -38.05 -27.08
CA ASP A 249 -2.73 -37.70 -28.48
C ASP A 249 -1.39 -37.60 -29.22
N ASP A 250 -1.30 -38.58 -30.11
CA ASP A 250 -0.32 -38.89 -31.12
C ASP A 250 -0.09 -37.69 -32.05
N ALA A 251 0.97 -36.92 -31.78
CA ALA A 251 1.66 -36.15 -32.80
C ALA A 251 3.07 -36.72 -32.96
N ARG A 252 3.19 -37.73 -33.84
CA ARG A 252 4.43 -38.14 -34.52
C ARG A 252 5.24 -36.91 -34.94
N GLN A 253 6.19 -36.50 -34.10
CA GLN A 253 7.37 -35.79 -34.58
C GLN A 253 8.33 -36.84 -35.15
N PRO A 254 8.79 -36.70 -36.41
CA PRO A 254 9.84 -37.57 -36.93
C PRO A 254 11.06 -37.43 -36.04
N ALA A 255 11.60 -38.58 -35.61
CA ALA A 255 12.78 -38.65 -34.75
C ALA A 255 13.90 -37.73 -35.29
N PRO A 256 14.57 -36.94 -34.43
CA PRO A 256 15.79 -36.26 -34.84
C PRO A 256 16.80 -37.31 -35.32
N PRO A 257 17.53 -37.06 -36.43
CA PRO A 257 18.51 -38.01 -36.93
C PRO A 257 19.57 -38.29 -35.85
N PRO A 258 20.11 -39.52 -35.81
CA PRO A 258 21.09 -39.91 -34.80
C PRO A 258 22.30 -38.97 -34.84
N PRO A 259 22.88 -38.63 -33.67
CA PRO A 259 24.05 -37.77 -33.63
C PRO A 259 25.20 -38.43 -34.40
N PRO A 260 25.97 -37.66 -35.20
CA PRO A 260 27.13 -38.20 -35.89
C PRO A 260 28.18 -38.71 -34.88
N PRO A 261 28.93 -39.77 -35.23
CA PRO A 261 29.89 -40.39 -34.33
C PRO A 261 30.94 -39.37 -33.86
N LYS A 262 31.21 -39.40 -32.54
CA LYS A 262 32.20 -38.55 -31.86
C LYS A 262 33.57 -38.70 -32.54
N ARG A 263 33.94 -37.70 -33.34
CA ARG A 263 35.28 -37.57 -33.89
C ARG A 263 36.17 -36.93 -32.83
N ASN A 264 37.00 -37.75 -32.20
CA ASN A 264 38.13 -37.28 -31.41
C ASN A 264 39.04 -36.41 -32.28
N SER A 265 39.17 -35.13 -31.95
CA SER A 265 40.28 -34.30 -32.42
C SER A 265 40.71 -33.36 -31.31
N ARG A 266 41.79 -33.78 -30.65
CA ARG A 266 42.69 -32.91 -29.90
C ARG A 266 43.21 -31.78 -30.81
N ASN A 267 43.47 -30.63 -30.18
CA ASN A 267 44.42 -29.59 -30.58
C ASN A 267 44.13 -28.76 -31.84
N ARG A 268 43.65 -27.51 -31.66
CA ARG A 268 44.31 -26.31 -32.23
C ARG A 268 43.77 -24.98 -31.63
N PRO A 269 44.59 -23.90 -31.60
CA PRO A 269 44.41 -22.68 -30.80
C PRO A 269 43.64 -21.57 -31.57
N PRO A 270 43.29 -20.44 -30.92
CA PRO A 270 42.34 -19.49 -31.48
C PRO A 270 42.97 -18.49 -32.45
N SER A 271 42.26 -18.24 -33.55
CA SER A 271 42.53 -17.13 -34.48
C SER A 271 41.56 -15.97 -34.23
N ARG A 272 42.08 -14.77 -34.42
CA ARG A 272 41.60 -13.46 -33.98
C ARG A 272 41.20 -12.66 -35.22
N THR A 273 39.95 -12.17 -35.30
CA THR A 273 39.49 -11.19 -36.31
C THR A 273 38.18 -10.56 -35.80
N THR A 274 38.20 -9.41 -35.12
CA THR A 274 38.00 -8.03 -35.62
C THR A 274 36.71 -7.76 -36.41
N GLY A 275 35.76 -7.09 -35.75
CA GLY A 275 34.60 -6.39 -36.32
C GLY A 275 33.89 -5.57 -35.22
N PRO A 276 33.49 -4.30 -35.47
CA PRO A 276 33.36 -3.28 -34.40
C PRO A 276 31.98 -3.25 -33.73
N MET A 277 31.96 -3.22 -32.39
CA MET A 277 30.80 -2.75 -31.61
C MET A 277 31.05 -1.31 -31.15
N THR A 278 30.23 -0.39 -31.63
CA THR A 278 30.18 1.00 -31.18
C THR A 278 29.47 1.05 -29.82
N ILE A 279 30.24 1.27 -28.76
CA ILE A 279 29.74 1.54 -27.41
C ILE A 279 29.93 3.03 -27.14
N THR A 280 28.82 3.76 -26.99
CA THR A 280 28.84 5.16 -26.56
C THR A 280 28.99 5.18 -25.04
N ILE A 281 30.18 5.52 -24.57
CA ILE A 281 30.51 5.74 -23.15
C ILE A 281 30.24 7.22 -22.84
N VAL A 282 29.35 7.47 -21.86
CA VAL A 282 29.17 8.80 -21.27
C VAL A 282 30.31 9.02 -20.25
N PRO A 283 31.11 10.08 -20.36
CA PRO A 283 32.16 10.35 -19.38
C PRO A 283 31.56 10.82 -18.05
N ASN A 284 31.82 10.04 -17.00
CA ASN A 284 31.63 10.46 -15.62
C ASN A 284 32.68 11.54 -15.27
N ALA A 285 32.20 12.70 -14.82
CA ALA A 285 33.05 13.78 -14.32
C ALA A 285 33.77 13.37 -13.02
N PRO A 286 35.00 13.86 -12.77
CA PRO A 286 35.73 13.60 -11.54
C PRO A 286 35.07 14.33 -10.35
N ARG A 287 34.68 13.56 -9.32
CA ARG A 287 34.32 14.07 -8.00
C ARG A 287 35.59 14.23 -7.16
N ASP A 288 36.31 15.33 -7.39
CA ASP A 288 37.30 15.81 -6.43
C ASP A 288 36.59 16.76 -5.45
N GLY A 289 36.12 16.19 -4.35
CA GLY A 289 35.60 16.94 -3.21
C GLY A 289 36.06 16.28 -1.91
N PRO A 290 36.61 17.03 -0.95
CA PRO A 290 37.11 16.48 0.31
C PRO A 290 35.98 15.86 1.12
N LEU A 291 36.22 14.66 1.64
CA LEU A 291 35.31 13.96 2.54
C LEU A 291 35.13 14.78 3.84
N PRO A 292 33.90 14.88 4.39
CA PRO A 292 33.69 15.52 5.68
C PRO A 292 34.34 14.71 6.81
N PRO A 293 34.82 15.37 7.88
CA PRO A 293 35.45 14.70 9.01
C PRO A 293 34.46 13.80 9.75
N ARG A 294 34.90 12.57 10.06
CA ARG A 294 34.19 11.63 10.92
C ARG A 294 34.11 12.21 12.33
N THR A 295 32.88 12.35 12.85
CA THR A 295 32.65 12.65 14.27
C THR A 295 32.94 11.40 15.13
N PRO A 296 33.51 11.55 16.33
CA PRO A 296 33.79 10.44 17.22
C PRO A 296 32.52 9.88 17.88
N ASN A 297 32.49 8.56 18.00
CA ASN A 297 31.47 7.77 18.69
C ASN A 297 31.23 8.28 20.12
N HIS A 298 29.97 8.63 20.44
CA HIS A 298 29.53 8.74 21.82
C HIS A 298 29.18 7.36 22.39
N PRO A 299 29.59 7.03 23.62
CA PRO A 299 29.22 5.79 24.28
C PRO A 299 27.75 5.80 24.72
N ILE A 300 27.10 4.67 24.50
CA ILE A 300 25.74 4.35 24.91
C ILE A 300 25.68 4.32 26.44
N GLY A 301 25.03 5.32 27.04
CA GLY A 301 24.69 5.34 28.46
C GLY A 301 23.42 4.55 28.74
N THR A 302 23.54 3.50 29.56
CA THR A 302 22.44 2.77 30.20
C THR A 302 21.64 3.69 31.13
N PRO A 303 20.29 3.67 31.11
CA PRO A 303 19.50 4.40 32.09
C PRO A 303 19.41 3.61 33.41
N LEU A 304 19.86 4.25 34.48
CA LEU A 304 19.63 3.84 35.88
C LEU A 304 18.13 4.00 36.20
N ILE A 305 17.47 2.87 36.46
CA ILE A 305 16.11 2.81 37.01
C ILE A 305 16.18 3.20 38.48
N ARG A 306 15.63 4.37 38.83
CA ARG A 306 15.36 4.75 40.22
C ARG A 306 14.19 3.92 40.75
N LYS A 307 14.40 3.29 41.91
CA LYS A 307 13.37 2.69 42.75
C LYS A 307 12.94 3.76 43.76
N GLU A 308 11.71 4.24 43.62
CA GLU A 308 10.93 5.14 44.49
C GLU A 308 9.74 5.45 43.55
N ASP A 309 8.57 4.83 43.64
CA ASP A 309 7.60 4.95 44.72
C ASP A 309 6.71 3.69 44.77
N ARG A 310 6.59 3.09 45.96
CA ARG A 310 5.64 2.00 46.21
C ARG A 310 5.19 2.07 47.65
N GLU A 311 4.33 3.02 47.97
CA GLU A 311 3.52 3.03 49.19
C GLU A 311 2.55 4.21 49.10
N GLU A 312 1.28 3.93 48.84
CA GLU A 312 0.08 4.64 49.33
C GLU A 312 -1.13 4.27 48.46
N GLU A 313 -1.81 3.19 48.84
CA GLU A 313 -3.26 3.04 48.66
C GLU A 313 -3.72 1.84 49.50
N ARG A 314 -3.81 2.09 50.80
CA ARG A 314 -4.77 1.44 51.70
C ARG A 314 -5.43 2.57 52.47
N TYR A 315 -6.62 2.96 52.07
CA TYR A 315 -7.75 3.33 52.92
C TYR A 315 -9.00 3.45 52.06
#